data_AF-A0A2S7TQL1-F1
#
_entry.id   AF-A0A2S7TQL1-F1
#
_cell.length_a   1.000
_cell.length_b   1.000
_cell.length_c   1.000
_cell.angle_alpha   90.00
_cell.angle_beta   90.00
_cell.angle_gamma   90.00
#
_symmetry.space_group_name_H-M   'P 1'
#
loop_
_entity.id
_entity.type
_entity.pdbx_description
1 polymer ?
#
loop_
_entity_poly.entity_id
_entity_poly.type
_entity_poly.pdbx_seq_one_letter_code
_entity_poly.pdbx_strand_id
1 'polypeptide(L)'
;MRGKQFSPSMGIDLHYQNIDWLESALASPFDGKTVVITHHAPHPQSIHPRFNLSPINAAFVSDLSRLMGKADVWVHGHMHDSFDYTVHNNGGQTRVLVNPRGYVRKKGKARKMERGQVQVTPQAFENPFFNPHMVFEV
;
A
#
# COMPACT_ATOMS: atom_id res chain seq x y z
N MET A 1 -29.18 -20.54 -4.50
CA MET A 1 -29.45 -19.16 -4.03
C MET A 1 -28.45 -18.21 -4.68
N ARG A 2 -28.88 -17.11 -5.32
CA ARG A 2 -27.95 -16.06 -5.78
C ARG A 2 -27.51 -15.26 -4.55
N GLY A 3 -26.20 -15.05 -4.39
CA GLY A 3 -25.66 -14.22 -3.32
C GLY A 3 -26.18 -12.78 -3.43
N LYS A 4 -26.22 -12.06 -2.30
CA LYS A 4 -26.58 -10.65 -2.25
C LYS A 4 -25.58 -9.84 -3.09
N GLN A 5 -26.06 -8.86 -3.86
CA GLN A 5 -25.18 -7.94 -4.59
C GLN A 5 -24.36 -7.10 -3.60
N PHE A 6 -23.08 -6.87 -3.92
CA PHE A 6 -22.19 -6.06 -3.11
C PHE A 6 -22.49 -4.56 -3.34
N SER A 7 -22.95 -3.86 -2.31
CA SER A 7 -23.22 -2.42 -2.36
C SER A 7 -22.08 -1.60 -1.74
N PRO A 8 -21.98 -0.29 -2.04
CA PRO A 8 -21.03 0.60 -1.36
C PRO A 8 -21.18 0.60 0.16
N SER A 9 -22.42 0.56 0.68
CA SER A 9 -22.69 0.46 2.12
C SER A 9 -22.10 -0.82 2.73
N MET A 10 -22.23 -1.97 2.05
CA MET A 10 -21.60 -3.21 2.51
C MET A 10 -20.07 -3.10 2.57
N GLY A 11 -19.45 -2.38 1.63
CA GLY A 11 -18.02 -2.10 1.67
C GLY A 11 -17.60 -1.25 2.86
N ILE A 12 -18.39 -0.23 3.21
CA ILE A 12 -18.17 0.60 4.40
C ILE A 12 -18.32 -0.23 5.67
N ASP A 13 -19.38 -1.04 5.77
CA ASP A 13 -19.62 -1.88 6.95
C ASP A 13 -18.46 -2.88 7.17
N LEU A 14 -17.98 -3.52 6.10
CA LEU A 14 -16.81 -4.40 6.17
C LEU A 14 -15.53 -3.64 6.54
N HIS A 15 -15.36 -2.41 6.05
CA HIS A 15 -14.22 -1.59 6.42
C HIS A 15 -14.20 -1.28 7.92
N TYR A 16 -15.34 -0.90 8.51
CA TYR A 16 -15.45 -0.69 9.95
C TYR A 16 -15.21 -1.97 10.75
N GLN A 17 -15.80 -3.10 10.33
CA GLN A 17 -15.54 -4.39 10.99
C GLN A 17 -14.04 -4.77 10.99
N ASN A 18 -13.35 -4.54 9.87
CA ASN A 18 -11.91 -4.81 9.77
C ASN A 18 -11.10 -3.87 10.66
N ILE A 19 -11.51 -2.61 10.76
CA ILE A 19 -10.89 -1.63 11.66
C ILE A 19 -11.05 -2.06 13.12
N ASP A 20 -12.27 -2.42 13.54
CA ASP A 20 -12.57 -2.79 14.93
C ASP A 20 -11.79 -4.04 15.34
N TRP A 21 -11.72 -5.02 14.44
CA TRP A 21 -10.89 -6.20 14.61
C TRP A 21 -9.40 -5.84 14.73
N LEU A 22 -8.89 -5.01 13.82
CA LEU A 22 -7.47 -4.62 13.82
C LEU A 22 -7.11 -3.85 15.10
N GLU A 23 -7.98 -2.95 15.54
CA GLU A 23 -7.78 -2.20 16.78
C GLU A 23 -7.76 -3.13 18.00
N SER A 24 -8.63 -4.12 18.05
CA SER A 24 -8.65 -5.13 19.11
C SER A 24 -7.41 -6.03 19.09
N ALA A 25 -6.97 -6.43 17.90
CA ALA A 25 -5.75 -7.21 17.73
C ALA A 25 -4.51 -6.43 18.19
N LEU A 26 -4.40 -5.15 17.80
CA LEU A 26 -3.30 -4.27 18.21
C LEU A 26 -3.30 -3.92 19.71
N ALA A 27 -4.47 -4.00 20.37
CA ALA A 27 -4.58 -3.81 21.82
C ALA A 27 -4.19 -5.07 22.61
N SER A 28 -4.09 -6.23 21.96
CA SER A 28 -3.74 -7.48 22.61
C SER A 28 -2.25 -7.51 22.95
N PRO A 29 -1.85 -7.75 24.21
CA PRO A 29 -0.44 -7.80 24.59
C PRO A 29 0.33 -8.86 23.80
N PHE A 30 1.51 -8.49 23.31
CA PHE A 30 2.42 -9.39 22.60
C PHE A 30 3.86 -9.08 23.02
N ASP A 31 4.61 -10.08 23.46
CA ASP A 31 6.01 -9.94 23.86
C ASP A 31 6.92 -10.06 22.63
N GLY A 32 6.82 -9.08 21.74
CA GLY A 32 7.54 -9.06 20.47
C GLY A 32 7.15 -7.90 19.57
N LYS A 33 7.68 -7.95 18.35
CA LYS A 33 7.44 -6.93 17.32
C LYS A 33 6.13 -7.14 16.59
N THR A 34 5.34 -6.08 16.46
CA THR A 34 4.05 -6.13 15.76
C THR A 34 4.19 -5.52 14.37
N VAL A 35 3.85 -6.32 13.35
CA VAL A 35 3.83 -5.89 11.95
C VAL A 35 2.41 -5.94 11.40
N VAL A 36 1.97 -4.83 10.81
CA VAL A 36 0.68 -4.75 10.10
C VAL A 36 0.92 -4.72 8.60
N ILE A 37 0.10 -5.46 7.84
CA ILE A 37 0.18 -5.49 6.38
C ILE A 37 -1.22 -5.22 5.81
N THR A 38 -1.35 -4.18 4.99
CA THR A 38 -2.60 -3.83 4.31
C THR A 38 -2.37 -3.60 2.82
N HIS A 39 -3.41 -3.67 1.99
CA HIS A 39 -3.27 -3.27 0.58
C HIS A 39 -3.25 -1.75 0.43
N HIS A 40 -4.28 -1.07 0.95
CA HIS A 40 -4.40 0.39 0.92
C HIS A 40 -3.48 1.04 1.96
N ALA A 41 -3.08 2.29 1.68
CA ALA A 41 -2.20 3.05 2.57
C ALA A 41 -2.93 3.43 3.87
N PRO A 42 -2.26 3.33 5.04
CA PRO A 42 -2.89 3.60 6.34
C PRO A 42 -2.80 5.07 6.77
N HIS A 43 -2.08 5.91 6.02
CA HIS A 43 -1.79 7.27 6.44
C HIS A 43 -1.63 8.23 5.25
N PRO A 44 -2.09 9.49 5.35
CA PRO A 44 -2.01 10.48 4.26
C PRO A 44 -0.60 10.80 3.76
N GLN A 45 0.45 10.56 4.57
CA GLN A 45 1.84 10.77 4.13
C GLN A 45 2.28 9.81 3.00
N SER A 46 1.53 8.74 2.74
CA SER A 46 1.76 7.91 1.55
C SER A 46 1.23 8.53 0.26
N ILE A 47 0.54 9.69 0.31
CA ILE A 47 0.06 10.39 -0.89
C ILE A 47 1.22 11.14 -1.55
N HIS A 48 1.56 10.74 -2.77
CA HIS A 48 2.56 11.47 -3.54
C HIS A 48 2.13 12.94 -3.75
N PRO A 49 3.01 13.95 -3.60
CA PRO A 49 2.65 15.37 -3.69
C PRO A 49 1.87 15.76 -4.96
N ARG A 50 2.14 15.08 -6.08
CA ARG A 50 1.40 15.22 -7.36
C ARG A 50 -0.11 14.99 -7.28
N PHE A 51 -0.58 14.29 -6.25
CA PHE A 51 -1.99 13.96 -6.01
C PHE A 51 -2.51 14.60 -4.72
N ASN A 52 -1.79 15.55 -4.13
CA ASN A 52 -2.24 16.21 -2.91
C ASN A 52 -3.65 16.81 -3.11
N LEU A 53 -4.52 16.63 -2.13
CA LEU A 53 -5.93 17.07 -2.14
C LEU A 53 -6.81 16.46 -3.25
N SER A 54 -6.33 15.48 -4.01
CA SER A 54 -7.15 14.80 -5.01
C SER A 54 -8.27 14.00 -4.35
N PRO A 55 -9.54 14.17 -4.75
CA PRO A 55 -10.66 13.42 -4.18
C PRO A 55 -10.54 11.91 -4.45
N ILE A 56 -9.78 11.52 -5.49
CA ILE A 56 -9.56 10.11 -5.80
C ILE A 56 -8.76 9.39 -4.70
N ASN A 57 -8.02 10.12 -3.85
CA ASN A 57 -7.22 9.53 -2.77
C ASN A 57 -8.07 8.70 -1.79
N ALA A 58 -9.38 8.94 -1.70
CA ALA A 58 -10.31 8.11 -0.93
C ALA A 58 -10.37 6.65 -1.39
N ALA A 59 -9.96 6.35 -2.63
CA ALA A 59 -9.81 5.00 -3.14
C ALA A 59 -8.46 4.36 -2.81
N PHE A 60 -7.48 5.13 -2.30
CA PHE A 60 -6.09 4.68 -2.13
C PHE A 60 -5.64 4.63 -0.67
N VAL A 61 -6.12 5.58 0.14
CA VAL A 61 -5.68 5.81 1.52
C VAL A 61 -6.88 5.76 2.45
N SER A 62 -6.78 4.96 3.49
CA SER A 62 -7.65 5.04 4.66
C SER A 62 -6.88 5.78 5.75
N ASP A 63 -7.38 6.92 6.23
CA ASP A 63 -6.72 7.63 7.32
C ASP A 63 -6.89 6.86 8.64
N LEU A 64 -5.86 6.10 9.00
CA LEU A 64 -5.77 5.32 10.23
C LEU A 64 -4.75 5.93 11.18
N SER A 65 -4.54 7.26 11.14
CA SER A 65 -3.60 7.98 12.03
C SER A 65 -3.77 7.60 13.51
N ARG A 66 -5.01 7.37 13.96
CA ARG A 66 -5.33 6.96 15.34
C ARG A 66 -4.77 5.59 15.75
N LEU A 67 -4.43 4.73 14.80
CA LEU A 67 -3.85 3.40 15.05
C LEU A 67 -2.31 3.40 14.96
N MET A 68 -1.71 4.51 14.51
CA MET A 68 -0.24 4.66 14.52
C MET A 68 0.27 4.62 15.96
N GLY A 69 1.51 4.15 16.11
CA GLY A 69 2.15 3.91 17.40
C GLY A 69 1.76 2.60 18.07
N LYS A 70 0.77 1.86 17.54
CA LYS A 70 0.36 0.53 18.06
C LYS A 70 1.07 -0.66 17.39
N ALA A 71 1.81 -0.42 16.30
CA ALA A 71 2.62 -1.42 15.60
C ALA A 71 4.01 -0.84 15.31
N ASP A 72 5.05 -1.68 15.32
CA ASP A 72 6.42 -1.25 14.99
C ASP A 72 6.54 -0.89 13.51
N VAL A 73 5.97 -1.72 12.63
CA VAL A 73 6.00 -1.54 11.18
C VAL A 73 4.62 -1.74 10.56
N TRP A 74 4.28 -0.90 9.59
CA TRP A 74 3.09 -1.04 8.74
C TRP A 74 3.48 -1.05 7.26
N VAL A 75 3.37 -2.21 6.62
CA VAL A 75 3.62 -2.37 5.20
C VAL A 75 2.33 -2.18 4.42
N HIS A 76 2.36 -1.38 3.36
CA HIS A 76 1.23 -1.28 2.45
C HIS A 76 1.61 -1.40 0.97
N GLY A 77 0.60 -1.43 0.11
CA GLY A 77 0.75 -1.42 -1.35
C GLY A 77 -0.11 -0.32 -1.97
N HIS A 78 -0.69 -0.63 -3.12
CA HIS A 78 -1.66 0.14 -3.90
C HIS A 78 -1.16 1.49 -4.46
N MET A 79 -0.36 2.23 -3.70
CA MET A 79 0.44 3.33 -4.19
C MET A 79 1.43 2.79 -5.22
N HIS A 80 1.69 3.52 -6.30
CA HIS A 80 2.70 3.17 -7.31
C HIS A 80 3.97 4.04 -7.18
N ASP A 81 4.16 4.59 -5.98
CA ASP A 81 5.36 5.30 -5.53
C ASP A 81 5.84 4.65 -4.24
N SER A 82 7.16 4.59 -4.03
CA SER A 82 7.75 4.04 -2.80
C SER A 82 7.83 5.09 -1.70
N PHE A 83 7.54 4.70 -0.46
CA PHE A 83 7.68 5.56 0.72
C PHE A 83 8.22 4.75 1.90
N ASP A 84 8.98 5.42 2.76
CA ASP A 84 9.49 4.91 4.03
C ASP A 84 9.54 6.08 5.00
N TYR A 85 8.66 6.09 6.00
CA TYR A 85 8.51 7.19 6.95
C TYR A 85 8.02 6.70 8.30
N THR A 86 8.19 7.51 9.34
CA THR A 86 7.74 7.18 10.69
C THR A 86 6.63 8.14 11.12
N VAL A 87 5.56 7.60 11.68
CA VAL A 87 4.47 8.36 12.30
C VAL A 87 4.50 8.13 13.81
N HIS A 88 4.52 9.22 14.58
CA HIS A 88 4.45 9.18 16.03
C HIS A 88 3.03 9.46 16.50
N ASN A 89 2.51 8.67 17.44
CA ASN A 89 1.20 8.89 18.05
C ASN A 89 1.11 8.22 19.43
N ASN A 90 0.46 8.88 20.39
CA ASN A 90 0.22 8.38 21.75
C ASN A 90 1.46 7.78 22.45
N GLY A 91 2.63 8.39 22.26
CA GLY A 91 3.89 7.94 22.85
C GLY A 91 4.56 6.75 22.14
N GLY A 92 3.88 6.14 21.16
CA GLY A 92 4.44 5.14 20.27
C GLY A 92 4.86 5.72 18.92
N GLN A 93 5.48 4.87 18.09
CA GLN A 93 5.82 5.19 16.70
C GLN A 93 5.56 3.97 15.80
N THR A 94 5.19 4.23 14.54
CA THR A 94 5.03 3.20 13.50
C THR A 94 5.84 3.61 12.28
N ARG A 95 6.73 2.73 11.79
CA ARG A 95 7.37 2.89 10.49
C ARG A 95 6.43 2.39 9.39
N VAL A 96 6.01 3.27 8.50
CA VAL A 96 5.15 2.96 7.37
C VAL A 96 6.00 2.81 6.11
N LEU A 97 5.84 1.70 5.40
CA LEU A 97 6.70 1.33 4.28
C LEU A 97 5.90 0.77 3.11
N VAL A 98 6.26 1.20 1.90
CA VAL A 98 5.70 0.69 0.63
C VAL A 98 6.79 0.68 -0.44
N ASN A 99 6.91 -0.45 -1.12
CA ASN A 99 7.87 -0.65 -2.22
C ASN A 99 7.19 -1.35 -3.41
N PRO A 100 6.25 -0.65 -4.07
CA PRO A 100 5.39 -1.23 -5.08
C PRO A 100 6.11 -1.24 -6.43
N ARG A 101 5.97 -2.30 -7.21
CA ARG A 101 6.50 -2.33 -8.59
C ARG A 101 5.78 -1.35 -9.53
N GLY A 102 4.48 -1.16 -9.32
CA GLY A 102 3.59 -0.53 -10.31
C GLY A 102 3.46 -1.36 -11.59
N TYR A 103 2.94 -0.73 -12.65
CA TYR A 103 2.80 -1.40 -13.95
C TYR A 103 4.15 -1.62 -14.65
N VAL A 104 4.23 -2.69 -15.44
CA VAL A 104 5.33 -2.90 -16.38
C VAL A 104 5.00 -2.16 -17.67
N ARG A 105 5.73 -1.09 -17.96
CA ARG A 105 5.57 -0.32 -19.19
C ARG A 105 6.48 -0.92 -20.27
N LYS A 106 5.92 -1.23 -21.44
CA LYS A 106 6.74 -1.51 -22.62
C LYS A 106 7.42 -0.19 -23.02
N LYS A 107 8.75 -0.11 -22.97
CA LYS A 107 9.45 1.01 -23.63
C LYS A 107 9.26 0.87 -25.14
N GLY A 108 8.71 1.91 -25.77
CA GLY A 108 8.69 2.09 -27.22
C GLY A 108 7.51 1.41 -27.93
N LYS A 109 6.92 2.13 -28.89
CA LYS A 109 5.99 1.59 -29.89
C LYS A 109 6.55 0.27 -30.42
N ALA A 110 5.77 -0.81 -30.37
CA ALA A 110 6.15 -2.06 -31.00
C ALA A 110 6.38 -1.82 -32.50
N ARG A 111 7.63 -1.76 -32.95
CA ARG A 111 7.92 -1.95 -34.37
C ARG A 111 7.77 -3.44 -34.65
N LYS A 112 6.93 -3.76 -35.63
CA LYS A 112 6.79 -5.11 -36.18
C LYS A 112 8.14 -5.48 -36.78
N MET A 113 8.96 -6.24 -36.06
CA MET A 113 10.17 -6.84 -36.61
C MET A 113 9.77 -8.15 -37.28
N GLU A 114 10.27 -8.39 -38.48
CA GLU A 114 10.00 -9.60 -39.25
C GLU A 114 10.40 -10.86 -38.48
N ARG A 115 9.75 -11.98 -38.81
CA ARG A 115 9.85 -13.26 -38.08
C ARG A 115 11.32 -13.65 -37.88
N GLY A 116 11.73 -13.79 -36.61
CA GLY A 116 12.91 -14.58 -36.24
C GLY A 116 13.81 -14.01 -35.16
N GLN A 117 13.65 -12.74 -34.74
CA GLN A 117 14.52 -12.16 -33.71
C GLN A 117 13.72 -11.43 -32.63
N VAL A 118 13.71 -12.00 -31.42
CA VAL A 118 13.16 -11.35 -30.22
C VAL A 118 14.26 -10.50 -29.60
N GLN A 119 14.18 -9.18 -29.74
CA GLN A 119 15.03 -8.27 -28.97
C GLN A 119 14.34 -7.98 -27.63
N VAL A 120 14.91 -8.49 -26.54
CA VAL A 120 14.43 -8.22 -25.18
C VAL A 120 14.82 -6.79 -24.82
N THR A 121 13.84 -5.88 -24.76
CA THR A 121 14.05 -4.55 -24.18
C THR A 121 13.98 -4.66 -22.65
N PRO A 122 14.83 -3.94 -21.89
CA PRO A 122 14.69 -3.88 -20.44
C PRO A 122 13.30 -3.36 -20.06
N GLN A 123 12.55 -4.13 -19.28
CA GLN A 123 11.25 -3.72 -18.76
C GLN A 123 11.42 -2.45 -17.92
N ALA A 124 10.66 -1.40 -18.24
CA ALA A 124 10.59 -0.22 -17.38
C ALA A 124 9.42 -0.39 -16.42
N PHE A 125 9.70 -0.38 -15.12
CA PHE A 125 8.65 -0.28 -14.11
C PHE A 125 8.11 1.14 -14.06
N GLU A 126 6.82 1.25 -13.77
CA GLU A 126 6.19 2.54 -13.52
C GLU A 126 6.76 3.24 -12.29
N ASN A 127 7.07 2.47 -11.24
CA ASN A 127 7.83 2.97 -10.11
C ASN A 127 9.34 2.76 -10.37
N PRO A 128 10.11 3.82 -10.67
CA PRO A 128 11.55 3.70 -10.86
C PRO A 128 12.31 3.39 -9.56
N PHE A 129 11.67 3.58 -8.40
CA PHE A 129 12.24 3.33 -7.07
C PHE A 129 11.85 1.96 -6.50
N PHE A 130 11.21 1.09 -7.30
CA PHE A 130 10.96 -0.28 -6.89
C PHE A 130 12.28 -1.03 -6.71
N ASN A 131 12.50 -1.55 -5.50
CA ASN A 131 13.66 -2.37 -5.18
C ASN A 131 13.24 -3.84 -4.99
N PRO A 132 13.50 -4.75 -5.95
CA PRO A 132 13.16 -6.17 -5.82
C PRO A 132 13.96 -6.91 -4.75
N HIS A 133 15.00 -6.28 -4.19
CA HIS A 133 15.87 -6.84 -3.15
C HIS A 133 15.71 -6.10 -1.81
N MET A 134 14.64 -5.33 -1.63
CA MET A 134 14.45 -4.58 -0.39
C MET A 134 14.29 -5.52 0.80
N VAL A 135 15.15 -5.33 1.79
CA VAL A 135 15.09 -5.94 3.12
C VAL A 135 15.03 -4.80 4.13
N PHE A 136 14.23 -4.95 5.17
CA PHE A 136 14.13 -3.99 6.26
C PHE A 136 14.01 -4.72 7.60
N GLU A 137 14.57 -4.10 8.63
CA GLU A 137 14.47 -4.56 10.02
C GLU A 137 13.18 -4.05 10.68
N VAL A 138 12.69 -4.81 11.67
CA VAL A 138 11.48 -4.55 12.47
C VAL A 138 11.84 -4.34 13.94
#